data_AF-A0A3L7RYZ2-F1
#
_entry.id   AF-A0A3L7RYZ2-F1
#
_cell.length_a   1.000
_cell.length_b   1.000
_cell.length_c   1.000
_cell.angle_alpha   90.00
_cell.angle_beta   90.00
_cell.angle_gamma   90.00
#
_symmetry.space_group_name_H-M   'P 1'
#
loop_
_entity.id
_entity.type
_entity.pdbx_description
1 polymer ?
#
loop_
_entity_poly.entity_id
_entity_poly.type
_entity_poly.pdbx_seq_one_letter_code
_entity_poly.pdbx_strand_id
1 'polypeptide(L)'
;MSAVVGVIIVDHGSRRRESNEMLHEATARFAAQSEFSIVEPAHMELAEPTIAQAFDRCIERGATEIVVFPYFLSPGRHWTEDIPRLAAAAAEK
;
A
#
# COMPACT_ATOMS: atom_id res chain seq x y z
N MET A 1 13.79 -16.51 12.49
CA MET A 1 12.65 -15.66 12.88
C MET A 1 11.56 -15.85 11.84
N SER A 2 10.29 -15.92 12.24
CA SER A 2 9.19 -15.87 11.26
C SER A 2 9.21 -14.49 10.60
N ALA A 3 8.95 -14.41 9.30
CA ALA A 3 8.83 -13.13 8.61
C ALA A 3 7.64 -12.35 9.22
N VAL A 4 7.84 -11.06 9.46
CA VAL A 4 6.75 -10.13 9.79
C VAL A 4 6.33 -9.47 8.49
N VAL A 5 5.13 -9.80 8.02
CA VAL A 5 4.63 -9.32 6.72
C VAL A 5 3.85 -8.02 6.92
N GLY A 6 4.26 -6.97 6.22
CA GLY A 6 3.48 -5.75 6.00
C GLY A 6 2.73 -5.81 4.68
N VAL A 7 1.48 -5.37 4.65
CA VAL A 7 0.69 -5.26 3.42
C VAL A 7 0.41 -3.80 3.11
N ILE A 8 0.80 -3.34 1.93
CA ILE A 8 0.44 -2.03 1.41
C ILE A 8 -0.68 -2.19 0.39
N ILE A 9 -1.83 -1.58 0.64
CA ILE A 9 -2.95 -1.58 -0.30
C ILE A 9 -2.91 -0.27 -1.09
N VAL A 10 -2.68 -0.37 -2.39
CA VAL A 10 -2.38 0.78 -3.26
C VAL A 10 -3.51 1.06 -4.23
N ASP A 11 -4.02 2.29 -4.29
CA ASP A 11 -4.81 2.78 -5.42
C ASP A 11 -4.08 3.92 -6.18
N HIS A 12 -4.74 4.52 -7.15
CA HIS A 12 -4.16 5.65 -7.90
C HIS A 12 -4.03 6.93 -7.04
N GLY A 13 -4.89 7.11 -6.05
CA GLY A 13 -5.22 8.37 -5.42
C GLY A 13 -6.18 9.21 -6.26
N SER A 14 -6.86 10.15 -5.61
CA SER A 14 -7.83 11.05 -6.21
C SER A 14 -7.68 12.47 -5.66
N ARG A 15 -8.06 13.46 -6.48
CA ARG A 15 -8.24 14.84 -6.00
C ARG A 15 -9.47 15.00 -5.11
N ARG A 16 -10.40 14.04 -5.15
CA ARG A 16 -11.59 14.02 -4.30
C ARG A 16 -11.26 13.30 -3.00
N ARG A 17 -11.31 14.00 -1.88
CA ARG A 17 -11.03 13.46 -0.54
C ARG A 17 -11.86 12.22 -0.22
N GLU A 18 -13.15 12.25 -0.53
CA GLU A 18 -14.08 11.12 -0.32
C GLU A 18 -13.61 9.84 -1.03
N SER A 19 -12.97 9.96 -2.19
CA SER A 19 -12.43 8.80 -2.90
C SER A 19 -11.22 8.20 -2.19
N ASN A 20 -10.36 9.04 -1.59
CA ASN A 20 -9.20 8.59 -0.83
C ASN A 20 -9.66 7.92 0.49
N GLU A 21 -10.70 8.46 1.13
CA GLU A 21 -11.30 7.89 2.34
C GLU A 21 -11.82 6.46 2.13
N MET A 22 -12.35 6.15 0.94
CA MET A 22 -12.75 4.78 0.60
C MET A 22 -11.58 3.78 0.66
N LEU A 23 -10.36 4.19 0.26
CA LEU A 23 -9.18 3.33 0.41
C LEU A 23 -8.86 3.10 1.89
N HIS A 24 -8.89 4.15 2.71
CA HIS A 24 -8.65 4.01 4.14
C HIS A 24 -9.66 3.06 4.80
N GLU A 25 -10.94 3.16 4.45
CA GLU A 25 -11.97 2.24 4.94
C GLU A 25 -11.73 0.81 4.46
N ALA A 26 -11.38 0.60 3.19
CA ALA A 26 -11.09 -0.72 2.64
C ALA A 26 -9.89 -1.35 3.35
N THR A 27 -8.81 -0.59 3.56
CA THR A 27 -7.62 -1.03 4.28
C THR A 27 -7.92 -1.37 5.73
N ALA A 28 -8.70 -0.56 6.44
CA ALA A 28 -9.10 -0.85 7.82
C ALA A 28 -9.94 -2.14 7.92
N ARG A 29 -10.89 -2.34 6.98
CA ARG A 29 -11.70 -3.57 6.91
C ARG A 29 -10.83 -4.79 6.60
N PHE A 30 -9.90 -4.69 5.67
CA PHE A 30 -8.95 -5.76 5.36
C PHE A 30 -8.10 -6.11 6.59
N ALA A 31 -7.53 -5.11 7.26
CA ALA A 31 -6.74 -5.31 8.47
C ALA A 31 -7.54 -6.03 9.57
N ALA A 32 -8.81 -5.66 9.77
CA ALA A 32 -9.68 -6.28 10.77
C ALA A 32 -10.09 -7.74 10.45
N GLN A 33 -9.98 -8.16 9.19
CA GLN A 33 -10.43 -9.47 8.70
C GLN A 33 -9.29 -10.40 8.30
N SER A 34 -8.06 -9.89 8.17
CA SER A 34 -6.88 -10.64 7.80
C SER A 34 -6.05 -11.06 9.02
N GLU A 35 -5.06 -11.92 8.79
CA GLU A 35 -4.06 -12.29 9.80
C GLU A 35 -2.88 -11.29 9.88
N PHE A 36 -2.83 -10.31 8.98
CA PHE A 36 -1.72 -9.36 8.91
C PHE A 36 -1.83 -8.27 9.98
N SER A 37 -0.82 -8.20 10.84
CA SER A 37 -0.74 -7.19 11.90
C SER A 37 -0.27 -5.82 11.41
N ILE A 38 0.28 -5.73 10.20
CA ILE A 38 0.77 -4.50 9.56
C ILE A 38 0.09 -4.35 8.21
N VAL A 39 -0.82 -3.38 8.12
CA VAL A 39 -1.51 -3.02 6.88
C VAL A 39 -1.51 -1.50 6.77
N GLU A 40 -1.06 -0.98 5.63
CA GLU A 40 -0.98 0.45 5.33
C GLU A 40 -1.70 0.76 4.00
N PRO A 41 -2.46 1.85 3.91
CA PRO A 41 -2.95 2.36 2.64
C PRO A 41 -1.82 3.10 1.91
N ALA A 42 -1.89 3.19 0.58
CA ALA A 42 -1.07 4.10 -0.20
C ALA A 42 -1.78 4.57 -1.47
N HIS A 43 -1.43 5.77 -1.92
CA HIS A 43 -1.85 6.36 -3.17
C HIS A 43 -0.63 6.54 -4.08
N MET A 44 -0.80 6.26 -5.37
CA MET A 44 0.30 6.30 -6.33
C MET A 44 0.80 7.73 -6.63
N GLU A 45 -0.11 8.70 -6.81
CA GLU A 45 0.27 10.03 -7.34
C GLU A 45 -0.50 11.22 -6.72
N LEU A 46 -1.80 11.05 -6.44
CA LEU A 46 -2.70 12.20 -6.24
C LEU A 46 -3.04 12.52 -4.78
N ALA A 47 -2.57 11.71 -3.83
CA ALA A 47 -2.88 11.84 -2.42
C ALA A 47 -1.77 11.23 -1.56
N GLU A 48 -1.85 11.46 -0.26
CA GLU A 48 -1.00 10.83 0.73
C GLU A 48 -1.84 9.87 1.59
N PRO A 49 -1.24 8.79 2.12
CA PRO A 49 0.18 8.44 2.06
C PRO A 49 0.64 7.93 0.67
N THR A 50 1.86 8.25 0.28
CA THR A 50 2.52 7.68 -0.91
C THR A 50 2.98 6.24 -0.65
N ILE A 51 3.29 5.49 -1.71
CA ILE A 51 3.86 4.13 -1.59
C ILE A 51 5.13 4.13 -0.73
N ALA A 52 6.01 5.12 -0.91
CA ALA A 52 7.24 5.23 -0.11
C ALA A 52 6.95 5.50 1.38
N GLN A 53 6.00 6.38 1.69
CA GLN A 53 5.59 6.67 3.08
C GLN A 53 4.96 5.43 3.74
N ALA A 54 4.11 4.68 3.02
CA ALA A 54 3.53 3.43 3.54
C ALA A 54 4.59 2.34 3.74
N PHE A 55 5.61 2.28 2.88
CA PHE A 55 6.74 1.38 3.02
C PHE A 55 7.54 1.69 4.28
N ASP A 56 7.89 2.97 4.50
CA ASP A 56 8.62 3.41 5.69
C ASP A 56 7.83 3.06 6.97
N ARG A 57 6.50 3.28 6.98
CA ARG A 57 5.63 2.88 8.10
C ARG A 57 5.62 1.37 8.35
N CYS A 58 5.63 0.55 7.30
CA CYS A 58 5.73 -0.90 7.46
C CYS A 58 7.06 -1.28 8.14
N ILE A 59 8.18 -0.67 7.71
CA ILE A 59 9.50 -0.89 8.33
C ILE A 59 9.50 -0.44 9.79
N GLU A 60 9.00 0.75 10.10
CA GLU A 60 8.91 1.29 11.46
C GLU A 60 8.11 0.36 12.39
N ARG A 61 7.12 -0.33 11.85
CA ARG A 61 6.30 -1.32 12.57
C ARG A 61 6.93 -2.71 12.64
N GLY A 62 8.11 -2.90 12.06
CA GLY A 62 8.90 -4.13 12.14
C GLY A 62 8.65 -5.13 11.02
N ALA A 63 8.04 -4.73 9.90
CA ALA A 63 7.91 -5.61 8.74
C ALA A 63 9.29 -5.98 8.18
N THR A 64 9.52 -7.26 7.94
CA THR A 64 10.71 -7.81 7.28
C THR A 64 10.43 -8.26 5.84
N GLU A 65 9.16 -8.32 5.48
CA GLU A 65 8.66 -8.59 4.13
C GLU A 65 7.47 -7.66 3.89
N ILE A 66 7.42 -7.04 2.71
CA ILE A 66 6.35 -6.09 2.37
C ILE A 66 5.69 -6.54 1.07
N VAL A 67 4.39 -6.82 1.14
CA VAL A 67 3.53 -7.15 0.01
C VAL A 67 2.81 -5.88 -0.44
N VAL A 68 2.99 -5.51 -1.70
CA VAL A 68 2.29 -4.36 -2.30
C VAL A 68 1.14 -4.88 -3.17
N PHE A 69 -0.10 -4.62 -2.74
CA PHE A 69 -1.31 -5.08 -3.39
C PHE A 69 -2.00 -3.95 -4.18
N PRO A 70 -2.06 -4.03 -5.52
CA PRO A 70 -2.80 -3.08 -6.33
C PRO A 70 -4.32 -3.26 -6.15
N TYR A 71 -4.97 -2.29 -5.51
CA TYR A 71 -6.42 -2.21 -5.35
C TYR A 71 -7.08 -1.53 -6.56
N PHE A 72 -7.15 -2.27 -7.66
CA PHE A 72 -7.73 -1.84 -8.94
C PHE A 72 -8.72 -2.89 -9.45
N LEU A 73 -9.73 -2.45 -10.21
CA LEU A 73 -10.74 -3.36 -10.79
C LEU A 73 -10.18 -4.29 -11.87
N SER A 74 -9.13 -3.86 -12.57
CA SER A 74 -8.51 -4.60 -13.66
C SER A 74 -7.02 -4.27 -13.78
N PRO A 75 -6.18 -5.21 -14.23
CA PRO A 75 -4.80 -4.92 -14.55
C PRO A 75 -4.67 -3.87 -15.65
N GLY A 76 -3.61 -3.08 -15.58
CA GLY A 76 -3.24 -2.05 -16.55
C GLY A 76 -1.82 -1.56 -16.29
N ARG A 77 -1.39 -0.52 -17.00
CA ARG A 77 -0.01 0.00 -16.91
C ARG A 77 0.44 0.28 -15.47
N HIS A 78 -0.43 0.89 -14.65
CA HIS A 78 -0.10 1.18 -13.25
C HIS A 78 0.20 -0.07 -12.44
N TRP A 79 -0.55 -1.15 -12.69
CA TRP A 79 -0.34 -2.44 -12.04
C TRP A 79 0.99 -3.07 -12.43
N THR A 80 1.29 -3.10 -13.74
CA THR A 80 2.40 -3.89 -14.28
C THR A 80 3.73 -3.14 -14.31
N GLU A 81 3.72 -1.81 -14.29
CA GLU A 81 4.92 -0.98 -14.44
C GLU A 81 5.10 -0.01 -13.27
N ASP A 82 4.13 0.87 -13.02
CA ASP A 82 4.34 1.99 -12.10
C ASP A 82 4.45 1.57 -10.64
N ILE A 83 3.51 0.75 -10.15
CA ILE A 83 3.53 0.26 -8.76
C ILE A 83 4.78 -0.59 -8.49
N PRO A 84 5.15 -1.57 -9.33
CA PRO A 84 6.41 -2.31 -9.15
C PRO A 84 7.64 -1.40 -9.11
N ARG A 85 7.73 -0.40 -10.00
CA ARG A 85 8.85 0.55 -10.02
C ARG A 85 8.91 1.39 -8.74
N LEU A 86 7.78 1.92 -8.29
CA LEU A 86 7.70 2.73 -7.07
C LEU A 86 8.00 1.90 -5.82
N ALA A 87 7.53 0.66 -5.75
CA ALA A 87 7.82 -0.28 -4.68
C ALA A 87 9.31 -0.66 -4.64
N ALA A 88 9.93 -0.94 -5.80
CA ALA A 88 11.36 -1.23 -5.89
C ALA A 88 12.20 -0.04 -5.39
N ALA A 89 11.88 1.17 -5.83
CA ALA A 89 12.55 2.38 -5.36
C ALA A 89 12.40 2.61 -3.84
N ALA A 90 11.25 2.24 -3.25
CA ALA A 90 11.05 2.32 -1.80
C ALA A 90 11.88 1.27 -1.03
N ALA A 91 12.12 0.10 -1.64
CA ALA A 91 12.87 -1.01 -1.05
C ALA A 91 14.40 -0.86 -1.11
N GLU A 92 14.92 0.10 -1.88
CA GLU A 92 16.37 0.37 -1.99
C GLU A 92 16.97 1.16 -0.81
N LYS A 93 16.14 1.59 0.15
CA LYS A 93 16.56 2.33 1.35
C LYS A 93 17.16 1.42 2.41
#